data_AF-A0A0W0U7E6-F1
#
_entry.id   AF-A0A0W0U7E6-F1
#
_cell.length_a   1.000
_cell.length_b   1.000
_cell.length_c   1.000
_cell.angle_alpha   90.00
_cell.angle_beta   90.00
_cell.angle_gamma   90.00
#
_symmetry.space_group_name_H-M   'P 1'
#
loop_
_entity.id
_entity.type
_entity.pdbx_description
1 polymer ?
#
loop_
_entity_poly.entity_id
_entity_poly.type
_entity_poly.pdbx_seq_one_letter_code
_entity_poly.pdbx_strand_id
1 'polypeptide(L)'
;MKLTHAIKAAFERVLGQQPIEMKDNEESPVFEIAFKDDIDKQALEKEFKALKENYTIKHNVLSINKNAVEQFNAIIAQENANRIKELTHKKYELVLSHYFGKVSGITEKDSLLHITFENSVDKEKVRSLFTTDDQSNQNHLVIGPGDLNDFNRQIDELLLMLAENHVNALDEAKHHNYSPSMFR
;
A
#
# COMPACT_ATOMS: atom_id res chain seq x y z
N MET A 1 2.33 27.10 -12.93
CA MET A 1 2.28 25.77 -12.29
C MET A 1 0.99 25.68 -11.48
N LYS A 2 0.42 24.49 -11.27
CA LYS A 2 -0.81 24.29 -10.47
C LYS A 2 -0.57 23.22 -9.41
N LEU A 3 -1.18 23.38 -8.24
CA LEU A 3 -1.28 22.32 -7.23
C LEU A 3 -2.02 21.11 -7.82
N THR A 4 -1.42 19.92 -7.70
CA THR A 4 -2.01 18.69 -8.24
C THR A 4 -3.01 18.09 -7.26
N HIS A 5 -3.93 17.28 -7.77
CA HIS A 5 -4.84 16.50 -6.91
C HIS A 5 -4.10 15.52 -6.00
N ALA A 6 -2.94 15.00 -6.44
CA ALA A 6 -2.11 14.11 -5.64
C ALA A 6 -1.56 14.82 -4.38
N ILE A 7 -1.10 16.06 -4.53
CA ILE A 7 -0.61 16.86 -3.40
C ILE A 7 -1.74 17.19 -2.42
N LYS A 8 -2.92 17.55 -2.93
CA LYS A 8 -4.11 17.77 -2.11
C LYS A 8 -4.46 16.53 -1.29
N ALA A 9 -4.60 15.37 -1.94
CA ALA A 9 -4.94 14.12 -1.29
C ALA A 9 -3.88 13.69 -0.25
N ALA A 10 -2.59 13.96 -0.51
CA ALA A 10 -1.53 13.65 0.42
C ALA A 10 -1.63 14.50 1.70
N PHE A 11 -1.89 15.81 1.59
CA PHE A 11 -2.09 16.64 2.77
C PHE A 11 -3.37 16.30 3.54
N GLU A 12 -4.45 16.00 2.84
CA GLU A 12 -5.69 15.50 3.46
C GLU A 12 -5.43 14.26 4.30
N ARG A 13 -4.67 13.31 3.74
CA ARG A 13 -4.30 12.06 4.42
C ARG A 13 -3.41 12.30 5.62
N VAL A 14 -2.37 13.11 5.48
CA VAL A 14 -1.38 13.35 6.55
C VAL A 14 -2.00 14.13 7.72
N LEU A 15 -2.86 15.09 7.41
CA LEU A 15 -3.48 15.97 8.40
C LEU A 15 -4.82 15.45 8.92
N GLY A 16 -5.43 14.47 8.24
CA GLY A 16 -6.77 13.98 8.58
C GLY A 16 -7.89 15.00 8.34
N GLN A 17 -7.65 16.03 7.53
CA GLN A 17 -8.60 17.12 7.29
C GLN A 17 -8.59 17.62 5.85
N GLN A 18 -9.77 18.00 5.36
CA GLN A 18 -9.93 18.58 4.02
C GLN A 18 -9.57 20.07 4.00
N PRO A 19 -8.85 20.54 2.97
CA PRO A 19 -8.68 21.96 2.69
C PRO A 19 -10.04 22.66 2.53
N ILE A 20 -10.20 23.78 3.23
CA ILE A 20 -11.35 24.68 3.08
C ILE A 20 -11.14 25.61 1.89
N GLU A 21 -9.91 26.12 1.73
CA GLU A 21 -9.60 27.10 0.70
C GLU A 21 -8.21 26.84 0.13
N MET A 22 -8.05 27.08 -1.17
CA MET A 22 -6.77 27.05 -1.86
C MET A 22 -6.60 28.33 -2.65
N LYS A 23 -5.54 29.10 -2.36
CA LYS A 23 -5.21 30.34 -3.06
C LYS A 23 -3.98 30.13 -3.91
N ASP A 24 -4.17 30.31 -5.22
CA ASP A 24 -3.10 30.46 -6.20
C ASP A 24 -2.98 31.95 -6.56
N ASN A 25 -2.27 32.72 -5.72
CA ASN A 25 -2.00 34.11 -6.04
C ASN A 25 -0.93 34.14 -7.15
N GLU A 26 -1.29 34.64 -8.33
CA GLU A 26 -0.38 34.72 -9.49
C GLU A 26 0.90 35.53 -9.17
N GLU A 27 0.78 36.55 -8.31
CA GLU A 27 1.90 37.39 -7.87
C GLU A 27 2.71 36.79 -6.72
N SER A 28 2.27 35.67 -6.14
CA SER A 28 2.94 35.02 -5.00
C SER A 28 3.76 33.81 -5.44
N PRO A 29 4.99 33.65 -4.91
CA PRO A 29 5.80 32.45 -5.14
C PRO A 29 5.31 31.22 -4.36
N VAL A 30 4.21 31.33 -3.60
CA VAL A 30 3.64 30.24 -2.82
C VAL A 30 2.18 29.97 -3.17
N PHE A 31 1.77 28.71 -3.02
CA PHE A 31 0.37 28.33 -2.87
C PHE A 31 -0.01 28.37 -1.40
N GLU A 32 -1.20 28.86 -1.07
CA GLU A 32 -1.73 28.79 0.29
C GLU A 32 -2.91 27.82 0.35
N ILE A 33 -2.90 26.93 1.35
CA ILE A 33 -3.94 25.95 1.60
C ILE A 33 -4.44 26.18 3.03
N ALA A 34 -5.69 26.59 3.18
CA ALA A 34 -6.32 26.79 4.47
C ALA A 34 -7.11 25.55 4.88
N PHE A 35 -7.02 25.18 6.15
CA PHE A 35 -7.72 24.06 6.77
C PHE A 35 -8.68 24.53 7.85
N LYS A 36 -9.53 23.61 8.34
CA LYS A 36 -10.52 23.91 9.39
C LYS A 36 -9.86 24.13 10.74
N ASP A 37 -8.98 23.21 11.10
CA ASP A 37 -8.31 23.17 12.38
C ASP A 37 -6.82 23.47 12.20
N ASP A 38 -6.14 23.76 13.31
CA ASP A 38 -4.70 24.01 13.31
C ASP A 38 -3.94 22.80 12.74
N ILE A 39 -2.92 23.10 11.93
CA ILE A 39 -2.16 22.06 11.24
C ILE A 39 -1.20 21.39 12.22
N ASP A 40 -1.29 20.05 12.32
CA ASP A 40 -0.28 19.25 13.00
C ASP A 40 1.04 19.26 12.21
N LYS A 41 1.92 20.17 12.63
CA LYS A 41 3.26 20.33 12.06
C LYS A 41 4.12 19.07 12.20
N GLN A 42 3.95 18.28 13.27
CA GLN A 42 4.76 17.07 13.46
C GLN A 42 4.39 15.98 12.45
N ALA A 43 3.10 15.82 12.16
CA ALA A 43 2.63 14.88 11.15
C ALA A 43 3.20 15.22 9.75
N LEU A 44 3.17 16.50 9.35
CA LEU A 44 3.76 16.94 8.08
C LEU A 44 5.27 16.80 8.02
N GLU A 45 5.98 17.13 9.10
CA GLU A 45 7.44 16.99 9.14
C GLU A 45 7.89 15.54 9.11
N LYS A 46 7.06 14.62 9.62
CA LYS A 46 7.32 13.18 9.54
C LYS A 46 7.23 12.70 8.09
N GLU A 47 6.19 13.10 7.37
CA GLU A 47 5.95 12.64 6.00
C GLU A 47 6.83 13.36 4.97
N PHE A 48 6.90 14.68 5.06
CA PHE A 48 7.59 15.55 4.09
C PHE A 48 8.91 16.10 4.65
N LYS A 49 9.62 15.31 5.46
CA LYS A 49 10.88 15.70 6.12
C LYS A 49 11.89 16.33 5.14
N ALA A 50 12.02 15.74 3.95
CA ALA A 50 12.95 16.18 2.92
C ALA A 50 12.58 17.53 2.27
N LEU A 51 11.34 18.01 2.47
CA LEU A 51 10.83 19.25 1.88
C LEU A 51 10.47 20.30 2.93
N LYS A 52 10.93 20.15 4.18
CA LYS A 52 10.60 21.05 5.30
C LYS A 52 10.89 22.52 5.02
N GLU A 53 11.89 22.83 4.21
CA GLU A 53 12.25 24.21 3.83
C GLU A 53 11.34 24.80 2.74
N ASN A 54 10.56 23.95 2.06
CA ASN A 54 9.71 24.33 0.92
C ASN A 54 8.25 24.61 1.32
N TYR A 55 7.93 24.52 2.61
CA TYR A 55 6.62 24.90 3.13
C TYR A 55 6.72 25.60 4.47
N THR A 56 5.75 26.47 4.75
CA THR A 56 5.57 27.11 6.05
C THR A 56 4.15 26.88 6.55
N ILE A 57 4.00 26.79 7.87
CA ILE A 57 2.72 26.56 8.54
C ILE A 57 2.46 27.75 9.45
N LYS A 58 1.29 28.38 9.31
CA LYS A 58 0.80 29.43 10.20
C LYS A 58 -0.63 29.09 10.60
N HIS A 59 -0.82 28.61 11.83
CA HIS A 59 -2.10 28.11 12.33
C HIS A 59 -2.69 27.04 11.40
N ASN A 60 -3.81 27.36 10.77
CA ASN A 60 -4.55 26.52 9.85
C ASN A 60 -4.14 26.74 8.37
N VAL A 61 -3.10 27.53 8.07
CA VAL A 61 -2.66 27.81 6.70
C VAL A 61 -1.30 27.17 6.43
N LEU A 62 -1.24 26.35 5.37
CA LEU A 62 -0.04 25.77 4.80
C LEU A 62 0.34 26.55 3.54
N SER A 63 1.53 27.16 3.54
CA SER A 63 2.09 27.83 2.37
C SER A 63 3.17 26.96 1.74
N ILE A 64 3.07 26.68 0.44
CA ILE A 64 3.98 25.78 -0.29
C ILE A 64 4.65 26.55 -1.41
N ASN A 65 5.98 26.48 -1.52
CA ASN A 65 6.71 27.09 -2.62
C ASN A 65 6.28 26.46 -3.96
N LYS A 66 5.87 27.29 -4.92
CA LYS A 66 5.43 26.84 -6.25
C LYS A 66 6.52 26.04 -6.98
N ASN A 67 7.78 26.40 -6.78
CA ASN A 67 8.93 25.74 -7.40
C ASN A 67 9.20 24.34 -6.82
N ALA A 68 8.63 24.00 -5.66
CA ALA A 68 8.79 22.71 -5.02
C ALA A 68 7.68 21.71 -5.37
N VAL A 69 6.63 22.12 -6.10
CA VAL A 69 5.47 21.27 -6.44
C VAL A 69 5.89 19.98 -7.14
N GLU A 70 6.86 20.04 -8.06
CA GLU A 70 7.36 18.85 -8.75
C GLU A 70 8.06 17.89 -7.78
N GLN A 71 8.81 18.43 -6.81
CA GLN A 71 9.47 17.62 -5.78
C GLN A 71 8.46 16.95 -4.86
N PHE A 72 7.39 17.66 -4.46
CA PHE A 72 6.28 17.06 -3.72
C PHE A 72 5.63 15.91 -4.49
N ASN A 73 5.31 16.10 -5.77
CA ASN A 73 4.74 15.04 -6.60
C ASN A 73 5.67 13.82 -6.70
N ALA A 74 6.97 14.02 -6.85
CA ALA A 74 7.94 12.92 -6.91
C ALA A 74 7.98 12.11 -5.61
N ILE A 75 8.01 12.78 -4.45
CA ILE A 75 7.99 12.10 -3.15
C ILE A 75 6.68 11.34 -2.94
N ILE A 76 5.54 11.96 -3.23
CA ILE A 76 4.22 11.33 -3.07
C ILE A 76 4.08 10.13 -4.01
N ALA A 77 4.54 10.24 -5.26
CA ALA A 77 4.52 9.13 -6.21
C ALA A 77 5.38 7.96 -5.71
N GLN A 78 6.58 8.24 -5.19
CA GLN A 78 7.46 7.20 -4.64
C GLN A 78 6.86 6.54 -3.40
N GLU A 79 6.28 7.32 -2.48
CA GLU A 79 5.64 6.81 -1.27
C GLU A 79 4.43 5.94 -1.62
N ASN A 80 3.58 6.38 -2.56
CA ASN A 80 2.47 5.60 -3.06
C ASN A 80 2.93 4.30 -3.73
N ALA A 81 4.00 4.36 -4.54
CA ALA A 81 4.57 3.16 -5.16
C ALA A 81 5.07 2.17 -4.10
N ASN A 82 5.78 2.65 -3.07
CA ASN A 82 6.24 1.83 -1.95
C ASN A 82 5.06 1.20 -1.20
N ARG A 83 4.00 1.97 -0.93
CA ARG A 83 2.81 1.49 -0.22
C ARG A 83 2.02 0.47 -1.04
N ILE A 84 1.88 0.68 -2.35
CA ILE A 84 1.28 -0.31 -3.26
C ILE A 84 2.10 -1.60 -3.23
N LYS A 85 3.43 -1.49 -3.27
CA LYS A 85 4.33 -2.63 -3.17
C LYS A 85 4.19 -3.37 -1.84
N GLU A 86 4.13 -2.66 -0.70
CA GLU A 86 3.90 -3.27 0.62
C GLU A 86 2.55 -4.00 0.71
N LEU A 87 1.47 -3.38 0.20
CA LEU A 87 0.15 -4.02 0.17
C LEU A 87 0.15 -5.27 -0.71
N THR A 88 0.85 -5.20 -1.84
CA THR A 88 1.06 -6.30 -2.75
C THR A 88 1.86 -7.44 -2.10
N HIS A 89 2.94 -7.12 -1.37
CA HIS A 89 3.70 -8.12 -0.62
C HIS A 89 2.86 -8.76 0.48
N LYS A 90 2.06 -7.99 1.23
CA LYS A 90 1.13 -8.53 2.24
C LYS A 90 0.09 -9.47 1.63
N LYS A 91 -0.43 -9.12 0.46
CA LYS A 91 -1.34 -9.97 -0.31
C LYS A 91 -0.66 -11.31 -0.63
N TYR A 92 0.58 -11.29 -1.12
CA TYR A 92 1.34 -12.51 -1.39
C TYR A 92 1.59 -13.31 -0.11
N GLU A 93 2.01 -12.65 0.97
CA GLU A 93 2.27 -13.26 2.27
C GLU A 93 1.05 -14.02 2.80
N LEU A 94 -0.14 -13.42 2.72
CA LEU A 94 -1.39 -14.03 3.18
C LEU A 94 -1.70 -15.33 2.41
N VAL A 95 -1.68 -15.26 1.08
CA VAL A 95 -2.04 -16.40 0.23
C VAL A 95 -1.00 -17.50 0.36
N LEU A 96 0.28 -17.16 0.24
CA LEU A 96 1.35 -18.14 0.31
C LEU A 96 1.43 -18.79 1.69
N SER A 97 1.18 -18.03 2.76
CA SER A 97 1.13 -18.59 4.11
C SER A 97 0.01 -19.60 4.30
N HIS A 98 -1.13 -19.39 3.62
CA HIS A 98 -2.25 -20.33 3.66
C HIS A 98 -1.88 -21.67 2.98
N TYR A 99 -1.28 -21.63 1.79
CA TYR A 99 -1.04 -22.85 1.00
C TYR A 99 0.27 -23.58 1.33
N PHE A 100 1.30 -22.84 1.72
CA PHE A 100 2.68 -23.36 1.81
C PHE A 100 3.30 -23.24 3.20
N GLY A 101 2.60 -22.58 4.13
CA GLY A 101 3.10 -22.30 5.48
C GLY A 101 3.75 -20.91 5.57
N LYS A 102 4.03 -20.49 6.81
CA LYS A 102 4.37 -19.09 7.14
C LYS A 102 5.53 -18.53 6.31
N VAL A 103 5.28 -17.44 5.61
CA VAL A 103 6.29 -16.64 4.91
C VAL A 103 7.13 -15.88 5.93
N SER A 104 8.45 -16.00 5.83
CA SER A 104 9.41 -15.30 6.69
C SER A 104 9.89 -13.98 6.08
N GLY A 105 9.77 -13.80 4.77
CA GLY A 105 10.11 -12.55 4.10
C GLY A 105 9.94 -12.56 2.59
N ILE A 106 9.62 -11.39 2.05
CA ILE A 106 9.55 -11.12 0.61
C ILE A 106 10.54 -9.99 0.32
N THR A 107 11.47 -10.24 -0.61
CA THR A 107 12.46 -9.25 -1.05
C THR A 107 12.50 -9.19 -2.56
N GLU A 108 12.81 -8.02 -3.11
CA GLU A 108 13.05 -7.87 -4.55
C GLU A 108 14.53 -7.59 -4.76
N LYS A 109 15.18 -8.44 -5.57
CA LYS A 109 16.60 -8.35 -5.87
C LYS A 109 16.82 -8.67 -7.34
N ASP A 110 17.61 -7.86 -8.04
CA ASP A 110 17.96 -8.10 -9.45
C ASP A 110 16.73 -8.28 -10.37
N SER A 111 15.64 -7.55 -10.07
CA SER A 111 14.31 -7.68 -10.73
C SER A 111 13.61 -9.02 -10.51
N LEU A 112 14.09 -9.84 -9.57
CA LEU A 112 13.48 -11.08 -9.13
C LEU A 112 12.73 -10.86 -7.81
N LEU A 113 11.60 -11.53 -7.64
CA LEU A 113 10.89 -11.60 -6.37
C LEU A 113 11.34 -12.86 -5.62
N HIS A 114 11.93 -12.66 -4.45
CA HIS A 114 12.48 -13.69 -3.58
C HIS A 114 11.58 -13.86 -2.36
N ILE A 115 11.02 -15.05 -2.20
CA ILE A 115 10.08 -15.38 -1.12
C ILE A 115 10.69 -16.48 -0.28
N THR A 116 10.81 -16.22 1.03
CA THR A 116 11.39 -17.16 1.99
C THR A 116 10.31 -17.61 2.95
N PHE A 117 10.32 -18.91 3.25
CA PHE A 117 9.38 -19.55 4.18
C PHE A 117 10.10 -19.97 5.45
N GLU A 118 9.39 -19.97 6.59
CA GLU A 118 9.96 -20.45 7.86
C GLU A 118 10.28 -21.95 7.81
N ASN A 119 9.47 -22.72 7.09
CA ASN A 119 9.61 -24.17 6.96
C ASN A 119 9.86 -24.57 5.50
N SER A 120 10.31 -25.80 5.30
CA SER A 120 10.44 -26.39 3.95
C SER A 120 9.09 -26.46 3.27
N VAL A 121 9.04 -25.96 2.05
CA VAL A 121 7.86 -25.99 1.22
C VAL A 121 7.78 -27.34 0.50
N ASP A 122 6.57 -27.89 0.44
CA ASP A 122 6.26 -29.04 -0.37
C ASP A 122 6.39 -28.69 -1.87
N LYS A 123 7.43 -29.23 -2.52
CA LYS A 123 7.75 -28.94 -3.92
C LYS A 123 6.65 -29.37 -4.88
N GLU A 124 5.90 -30.42 -4.57
CA GLU A 124 4.82 -30.89 -5.45
C GLU A 124 3.64 -29.92 -5.42
N LYS A 125 3.30 -29.39 -4.23
CA LYS A 125 2.27 -28.36 -4.10
C LYS A 125 2.65 -27.07 -4.82
N VAL A 126 3.91 -26.64 -4.70
CA VAL A 126 4.38 -25.42 -5.37
C VAL A 126 4.30 -25.57 -6.89
N ARG A 127 4.78 -26.70 -7.43
CA ARG A 127 4.71 -27.00 -8.87
C ARG A 127 3.29 -27.12 -9.40
N SER A 128 2.34 -27.54 -8.56
CA SER A 128 0.93 -27.62 -8.95
C SER A 128 0.26 -26.25 -9.09
N LEU A 129 0.81 -25.22 -8.44
CA LEU A 129 0.20 -23.89 -8.34
C LEU A 129 0.99 -22.80 -9.09
N PHE A 130 2.29 -22.98 -9.30
CA PHE A 130 3.16 -22.01 -9.96
C PHE A 130 4.06 -22.66 -11.02
N THR A 131 4.23 -21.97 -12.14
CA THR A 131 5.24 -22.28 -13.17
C THR A 131 6.54 -21.56 -12.82
N THR A 132 7.38 -22.14 -11.95
CA THR A 132 8.69 -21.56 -11.63
C THR A 132 9.85 -22.48 -11.99
N ASP A 133 10.88 -21.90 -12.62
CA ASP A 133 12.13 -22.57 -12.95
C ASP A 133 12.98 -22.83 -11.69
N ASP A 134 13.26 -24.11 -11.48
CA ASP A 134 14.35 -24.70 -10.69
C ASP A 134 14.55 -24.21 -9.23
N GLN A 135 14.00 -24.97 -8.26
CA GLN A 135 14.17 -24.74 -6.83
C GLN A 135 15.22 -25.67 -6.20
N SER A 136 16.47 -25.19 -6.15
CA SER A 136 17.58 -25.86 -5.47
C SER A 136 17.52 -25.74 -3.93
N ASN A 137 16.71 -24.83 -3.37
CA ASN A 137 16.53 -24.65 -1.91
C ASN A 137 15.08 -24.92 -1.46
N GLN A 138 14.92 -25.70 -0.37
CA GLN A 138 13.60 -26.19 0.09
C GLN A 138 12.68 -25.12 0.70
N ASN A 139 13.19 -23.95 1.10
CA ASN A 139 12.42 -22.92 1.80
C ASN A 139 12.32 -21.61 0.99
N HIS A 140 12.67 -21.63 -0.30
CA HIS A 140 12.82 -20.42 -1.10
C HIS A 140 12.16 -20.54 -2.46
N LEU A 141 11.31 -19.57 -2.79
CA LEU A 141 10.63 -19.42 -4.07
C LEU A 141 11.16 -18.15 -4.74
N VAL A 142 11.66 -18.27 -5.96
CA VAL A 142 12.16 -17.14 -6.77
C VAL A 142 11.30 -17.01 -8.00
N ILE A 143 10.87 -15.78 -8.30
CA ILE A 143 10.00 -15.47 -9.43
C ILE A 143 10.70 -14.45 -10.31
N GLY A 144 10.85 -14.82 -11.58
CA GLY A 144 11.46 -13.98 -12.61
C GLY A 144 10.59 -12.78 -12.99
N PRO A 145 11.16 -11.71 -13.56
CA PRO A 145 10.40 -10.54 -14.01
C PRO A 145 9.40 -10.88 -15.11
N GLY A 146 9.69 -11.90 -15.94
CA GLY A 146 8.78 -12.39 -16.99
C GLY A 146 7.54 -13.11 -16.42
N ASP A 147 7.68 -13.72 -15.25
CA ASP A 147 6.66 -14.59 -14.64
C ASP A 147 5.82 -13.84 -13.60
N LEU A 148 6.18 -12.61 -13.25
CA LEU A 148 5.46 -11.81 -12.23
C LEU A 148 3.98 -11.63 -12.54
N ASN A 149 3.62 -11.43 -13.82
CA ASN A 149 2.22 -11.26 -14.19
C ASN A 149 1.42 -12.54 -14.01
N ASP A 150 1.99 -13.69 -14.36
CA ASP A 150 1.33 -14.98 -14.19
C ASP A 150 1.23 -15.36 -12.71
N PHE A 151 2.30 -15.10 -11.93
CA PHE A 151 2.28 -15.24 -10.49
C PHE A 151 1.19 -14.37 -9.84
N ASN A 152 1.06 -13.10 -10.22
CA ASN A 152 0.03 -12.22 -9.69
C ASN A 152 -1.37 -12.75 -9.97
N ARG A 153 -1.60 -13.22 -11.20
CA ARG A 153 -2.85 -13.85 -11.60
C ARG A 153 -3.15 -15.09 -10.75
N GLN A 154 -2.16 -15.96 -10.54
CA GLN A 154 -2.31 -17.16 -9.71
C GLN A 154 -2.62 -16.80 -8.26
N ILE A 155 -1.98 -15.79 -7.68
CA ILE A 155 -2.32 -15.28 -6.33
C ILE A 155 -3.76 -14.74 -6.29
N ASP A 156 -4.21 -14.02 -7.32
CA ASP A 156 -5.58 -13.51 -7.40
C ASP A 156 -6.62 -14.64 -7.49
N GLU A 157 -6.35 -15.65 -8.31
CA GLU A 157 -7.21 -16.84 -8.41
C GLU A 157 -7.29 -17.60 -7.08
N LEU A 158 -6.17 -17.73 -6.36
CA LEU A 158 -6.15 -18.33 -5.04
C LEU A 158 -6.91 -17.49 -4.02
N LEU A 159 -6.85 -16.15 -4.07
CA LEU A 159 -7.68 -15.29 -3.20
C LEU A 159 -9.16 -15.46 -3.46
N LEU A 160 -9.56 -15.56 -4.74
CA LEU A 160 -10.95 -15.82 -5.10
C LEU A 160 -11.41 -17.19 -4.58
N MET A 161 -10.60 -18.25 -4.78
CA MET A 161 -10.88 -19.57 -4.24
C MET A 161 -10.96 -19.57 -2.71
N LEU A 162 -10.07 -18.87 -2.02
CA LEU A 162 -10.12 -18.73 -0.57
C LEU A 162 -11.38 -17.98 -0.13
N ALA A 163 -11.72 -16.89 -0.80
CA ALA A 163 -12.95 -16.14 -0.53
C ALA A 163 -14.18 -17.03 -0.75
N GLU A 164 -14.27 -17.79 -1.86
CA GLU A 164 -15.39 -18.68 -2.16
C GLU A 164 -15.49 -19.86 -1.17
N ASN A 165 -14.37 -20.49 -0.83
CA ASN A 165 -14.35 -21.56 0.18
C ASN A 165 -14.65 -21.05 1.60
N HIS A 166 -14.27 -19.81 1.90
CA HIS A 166 -14.61 -19.14 3.15
C HIS A 166 -15.96 -18.42 3.13
N VAL A 167 -16.64 -18.25 1.98
CA VAL A 167 -18.05 -17.81 1.93
C VAL A 167 -18.93 -18.90 2.54
N ASN A 168 -18.62 -20.19 2.34
CA ASN A 168 -19.28 -21.27 3.07
C ASN A 168 -18.96 -21.26 4.57
N ALA A 169 -17.73 -20.94 4.97
CA ALA A 169 -17.36 -20.84 6.39
C ALA A 169 -17.93 -19.57 7.08
N LEU A 170 -18.12 -18.47 6.35
CA LEU A 170 -18.73 -17.23 6.83
C LEU A 170 -20.26 -17.35 6.88
N ASP A 171 -20.89 -18.06 5.96
CA ASP A 171 -22.32 -18.38 6.05
C ASP A 171 -22.60 -19.44 7.13
N GLU A 172 -21.76 -20.48 7.30
CA GLU A 172 -21.86 -21.39 8.45
C GLU A 172 -21.61 -20.67 9.78
N ALA A 173 -20.68 -19.72 9.86
CA ALA A 173 -20.47 -18.89 11.05
C ALA A 173 -21.65 -17.94 11.33
N LYS A 174 -22.36 -17.46 10.31
CA LYS A 174 -23.63 -16.72 10.47
C LYS A 174 -24.78 -17.62 10.91
N HIS A 175 -24.86 -18.84 10.38
CA HIS A 175 -25.92 -19.80 10.72
C HIS A 175 -25.73 -20.48 12.09
N HIS A 176 -24.49 -20.54 12.61
CA HIS A 176 -24.22 -21.16 13.91
C HIS A 176 -24.09 -20.18 15.09
N ASN A 177 -24.08 -18.85 14.91
CA ASN A 177 -23.88 -17.92 16.04
C ASN A 177 -24.71 -16.63 16.07
N TYR A 178 -25.78 -16.47 15.27
CA TYR A 178 -26.71 -15.34 15.46
C TYR A 178 -28.16 -15.81 15.53
N SER A 179 -28.67 -15.97 16.76
CA SER A 179 -30.10 -15.90 17.03
C SER A 179 -30.58 -14.47 16.76
N PRO A 180 -31.55 -14.24 15.85
CA PRO A 180 -32.04 -12.91 15.49
C PRO A 180 -33.02 -12.36 16.55
N SER A 181 -32.59 -12.30 17.82
CA SER A 181 -33.43 -11.91 18.95
C SER A 181 -32.80 -10.91 19.92
N MET A 182 -31.93 -10.02 19.43
CA MET A 182 -31.55 -8.84 20.21
C MET A 182 -31.29 -7.64 19.30
N PHE A 183 -32.34 -7.09 18.69
CA PHE A 183 -32.54 -5.66 18.40
C PHE A 183 -34.00 -5.48 17.93
N ARG A 184 -34.92 -5.58 18.89
CA ARG A 184 -36.15 -4.75 18.89
C ARG A 184 -35.88 -3.59 19.82
#